data_AF-A0A5J5D3U0-F1
#
_entry.id   AF-A0A5J5D3U0-F1
#
_cell.length_a   1.000
_cell.length_b   1.000
_cell.length_c   1.000
_cell.angle_alpha   90.00
_cell.angle_beta   90.00
_cell.angle_gamma   90.00
#
_symmetry.space_group_name_H-M   'P 1'
#
loop_
_entity.id
_entity.type
_entity.pdbx_description
1 polymer ?
#
loop_
_entity_poly.entity_id
_entity_poly.type
_entity_poly.pdbx_seq_one_letter_code
_entity_poly.pdbx_strand_id
1 'polypeptide(L)'
;MSSIDPYINKDLGERAIARHEVREIEQRHTQDGLRERDSSASSLSEGQDDIVIIYNRVPKTASTSFTNIAYDLCGKNHYHVLHINTTKNNPVMSIQDQVRFVKNVTEWREMKPAFYHGHVSFLDFTKFGVKRKPIYINVIRDPIERLTFDECVSAGGSDCAPEKLWLQIPFFCGHYSECW
;
A
#
# COMPACT_ATOMS: atom_id res chain seq x y z
N MET A 1 -20.47 36.43 -4.25
CA MET A 1 -21.07 35.87 -3.02
C MET A 1 -21.16 34.36 -3.21
N SER A 2 -20.09 33.64 -2.84
CA SER A 2 -19.82 33.08 -1.51
C SER A 2 -20.59 31.79 -1.26
N SER A 3 -19.89 30.65 -1.35
CA SER A 3 -19.91 29.61 -0.32
C SER A 3 -18.69 28.72 -0.51
N ILE A 4 -17.80 28.83 0.48
CA ILE A 4 -16.57 28.07 0.68
C ILE A 4 -16.99 26.70 1.23
N ASP A 5 -16.56 25.63 0.58
CA ASP A 5 -16.75 24.27 1.09
C ASP A 5 -15.78 24.03 2.27
N PRO A 6 -16.27 23.78 3.50
CA PRO A 6 -15.45 23.69 4.70
C PRO A 6 -14.56 22.43 4.80
N TYR A 7 -14.58 21.52 3.82
CA TYR A 7 -13.75 20.30 3.86
C TYR A 7 -12.40 20.39 3.12
N ILE A 8 -12.12 21.47 2.40
CA ILE A 8 -10.84 21.66 1.66
C ILE A 8 -9.65 21.95 2.60
N ASN A 9 -9.89 22.37 3.85
CA ASN A 9 -8.80 22.76 4.75
C ASN A 9 -8.10 21.60 5.49
N LYS A 10 -8.59 20.36 5.40
CA LYS A 10 -7.95 19.22 6.09
C LYS A 10 -6.79 18.60 5.29
N ASP A 11 -6.81 18.73 3.95
CA ASP A 11 -5.80 18.16 3.04
C ASP A 11 -4.59 19.11 2.81
N LEU A 12 -4.71 20.39 3.16
CA LEU A 12 -3.56 21.32 3.11
C LEU A 12 -2.53 21.03 4.21
N GLY A 13 -2.98 20.56 5.38
CA GLY A 13 -2.11 20.20 6.50
C GLY A 13 -1.22 19.02 6.17
N GLU A 14 -1.77 17.95 5.59
CA GLU A 14 -1.02 16.72 5.25
C GLU A 14 -0.03 16.96 4.10
N ARG A 15 -0.41 17.77 3.10
CA ARG A 15 0.51 18.19 2.02
C ARG A 15 1.61 19.12 2.52
N ALA A 16 1.34 19.97 3.51
CA ALA A 16 2.34 20.81 4.13
C ALA A 16 3.31 20.00 4.98
N ILE A 17 2.81 19.04 5.77
CA ILE A 17 3.62 18.12 6.59
C ILE A 17 4.54 17.28 5.70
N ALA A 18 4.01 16.66 4.64
CA ALA A 18 4.81 15.88 3.70
C ALA A 18 5.90 16.72 2.99
N ARG A 19 5.61 17.98 2.63
CA ARG A 19 6.61 18.88 2.02
C ARG A 19 7.63 19.42 3.01
N HIS A 20 7.24 19.61 4.27
CA HIS A 20 8.15 20.09 5.32
C HIS A 20 9.11 18.97 5.76
N GLU A 21 8.60 17.74 5.91
CA GLU A 21 9.40 16.55 6.23
C GLU A 21 10.40 16.23 5.11
N VAL A 22 9.98 16.29 3.84
CA VAL A 22 10.89 16.08 2.69
C VAL A 22 12.02 17.10 2.65
N ARG A 23 11.76 18.38 2.99
CA ARG A 23 12.79 19.44 3.02
C ARG A 23 13.76 19.32 4.20
N GLU A 24 13.29 18.84 5.36
CA GLU A 24 14.19 18.60 6.49
C GLU A 24 15.13 17.40 6.25
N ILE A 25 14.69 16.40 5.47
CA ILE A 25 15.51 15.26 5.08
C ILE A 25 16.64 15.71 4.12
N GLU A 26 16.33 16.53 3.10
CA GLU A 26 17.33 17.05 2.15
C GLU A 26 18.47 17.84 2.83
N GLN A 27 18.17 18.62 3.87
CA GLN A 27 19.17 19.45 4.56
C GLN A 27 20.12 18.63 5.45
N ARG A 28 19.67 17.50 6.03
CA ARG A 28 20.52 16.62 6.85
C ARG A 28 21.48 15.78 6.00
N HIS A 29 21.07 15.38 4.79
CA HIS A 29 21.91 14.59 3.87
C HIS A 29 23.14 15.33 3.33
N THR A 30 23.19 16.67 3.42
CA THR A 30 24.36 17.44 2.95
C THR A 30 25.52 17.42 3.95
N GLN A 31 25.28 17.05 5.21
CA GLN A 31 26.28 17.15 6.29
C GLN A 31 26.93 15.79 6.66
N ASP A 32 26.22 14.67 6.47
CA ASP A 32 26.71 13.33 6.85
C ASP A 32 27.45 12.57 5.73
N GLY A 33 27.44 13.08 4.49
CA GLY A 33 27.98 12.40 3.30
C GLY A 33 29.51 12.30 3.16
N LEU A 34 30.29 12.54 4.22
CA LEU A 34 31.77 12.61 4.13
C LEU A 34 32.55 11.49 4.84
N ARG A 35 31.90 10.49 5.45
CA ARG A 35 32.63 9.39 6.09
C ARG A 35 31.97 8.03 5.89
N GLU A 36 32.61 7.26 4.99
CA GLU A 36 32.91 5.82 5.06
C GLU A 36 32.64 5.12 3.73
N ARG A 37 33.73 4.92 2.99
CA ARG A 37 33.79 4.11 1.77
C ARG A 37 34.76 2.98 2.07
N ASP A 38 34.24 1.77 2.28
CA ASP A 38 35.05 0.54 2.17
C ASP A 38 34.24 -0.64 1.59
N SER A 39 34.19 -0.69 0.27
CA SER A 39 34.81 -1.73 -0.56
C SER A 39 34.73 -3.21 -0.14
N SER A 40 33.55 -3.79 0.14
CA SER A 40 33.37 -5.27 0.06
C SER A 40 31.93 -5.82 -0.10
N ALA A 41 30.90 -4.97 -0.26
CA ALA A 41 29.49 -5.41 -0.23
C ALA A 41 28.77 -5.55 -1.59
N SER A 42 29.48 -5.45 -2.73
CA SER A 42 28.86 -5.15 -4.02
C SER A 42 28.08 -6.29 -4.71
N SER A 43 28.05 -7.52 -4.18
CA SER A 43 27.35 -8.65 -4.81
C SER A 43 26.01 -9.02 -4.16
N LEU A 44 25.69 -8.49 -2.98
CA LEU A 44 24.39 -8.67 -2.31
C LEU A 44 23.46 -7.45 -2.49
N SER A 45 24.01 -6.30 -2.88
CA SER A 45 23.27 -5.04 -3.03
C SER A 45 22.45 -4.94 -4.32
N GLU A 46 22.88 -5.59 -5.42
CA GLU A 46 22.17 -5.51 -6.72
C GLU A 46 20.73 -6.06 -6.67
N GLY A 47 20.39 -6.85 -5.63
CA GLY A 47 19.07 -7.43 -5.46
C GLY A 47 18.15 -6.70 -4.48
N GLN A 48 18.69 -5.94 -3.52
CA GLN A 48 17.91 -5.35 -2.42
C GLN A 48 17.32 -3.98 -2.79
N ASP A 49 18.04 -3.21 -3.61
CA ASP A 49 17.62 -1.86 -4.02
C ASP A 49 16.38 -1.86 -4.93
N ASP A 50 16.05 -3.02 -5.53
CA ASP A 50 14.92 -3.19 -6.44
C ASP A 50 13.70 -3.87 -5.79
N ILE A 51 13.70 -4.07 -4.46
CA ILE A 51 12.61 -4.75 -3.75
C ILE A 51 11.37 -3.85 -3.72
N VAL A 52 10.22 -4.45 -4.09
CA VAL A 52 8.91 -3.82 -3.97
C VAL A 52 7.97 -4.74 -3.21
N ILE A 53 7.32 -4.20 -2.18
CA ILE A 53 6.23 -4.84 -1.45
C ILE A 53 4.92 -4.17 -1.83
N ILE A 54 3.89 -4.96 -2.11
CA ILE A 54 2.51 -4.50 -2.27
C ILE A 54 1.68 -5.08 -1.13
N TYR A 55 1.18 -4.18 -0.28
CA TYR A 55 0.19 -4.46 0.74
C TYR A 55 -1.21 -4.05 0.25
N ASN A 56 -1.91 -4.96 -0.41
CA ASN A 56 -3.24 -4.74 -0.96
C ASN A 56 -4.32 -4.85 0.13
N ARG A 57 -4.28 -3.89 1.06
CA ARG A 57 -4.96 -3.91 2.35
C ARG A 57 -6.47 -4.10 2.27
N VAL A 58 -6.96 -5.12 2.98
CA VAL A 58 -8.39 -5.33 3.24
C VAL A 58 -8.90 -4.30 4.27
N PRO A 59 -10.09 -3.70 4.08
CA PRO A 59 -10.68 -2.82 5.09
C PRO A 59 -10.94 -3.53 6.42
N LYS A 60 -10.83 -2.80 7.53
CA LYS A 60 -11.21 -3.24 8.90
C LYS A 60 -10.38 -4.43 9.47
N THR A 61 -9.21 -4.71 8.92
CA THR A 61 -8.29 -5.79 9.38
C THR A 61 -7.04 -5.25 10.09
N ALA A 62 -7.19 -4.17 10.89
CA ALA A 62 -6.07 -3.43 11.51
C ALA A 62 -5.03 -2.88 10.50
N SER A 63 -5.43 -2.74 9.24
CA SER A 63 -4.54 -2.33 8.16
C SER A 63 -3.94 -0.93 8.35
N THR A 64 -4.64 -0.01 9.01
CA THR A 64 -4.09 1.33 9.32
C THR A 64 -2.94 1.23 10.32
N SER A 65 -3.09 0.41 11.36
CA SER A 65 -2.05 0.20 12.36
C SER A 65 -0.80 -0.42 11.73
N PHE A 66 -0.96 -1.42 10.86
CA PHE A 66 0.17 -2.03 10.17
C PHE A 66 0.87 -1.06 9.20
N THR A 67 0.10 -0.28 8.43
CA THR A 67 0.65 0.74 7.53
C THR A 67 1.45 1.83 8.27
N ASN A 68 1.02 2.24 9.46
CA ASN A 68 1.74 3.26 10.23
C ASN A 68 3.15 2.81 10.62
N ILE A 69 3.33 1.52 10.95
CA ILE A 69 4.66 0.95 11.20
C ILE A 69 5.56 1.10 9.97
N ALA A 70 5.01 0.90 8.77
CA ALA A 70 5.77 1.08 7.53
C ALA A 70 6.20 2.54 7.33
N TYR A 71 5.35 3.52 7.65
CA TYR A 71 5.70 4.95 7.60
C TYR A 71 6.76 5.33 8.65
N ASP A 72 6.60 4.88 9.89
CA ASP A 72 7.52 5.22 10.98
C ASP A 72 8.96 4.71 10.75
N LEU A 73 9.10 3.59 10.02
CA LEU A 73 10.37 2.93 9.78
C LEU A 73 11.02 3.29 8.44
N CYS A 74 10.29 3.91 7.50
CA CYS A 74 10.78 4.09 6.13
C CYS A 74 12.01 4.99 6.04
N GLY A 75 12.07 6.06 6.85
CA GLY A 75 13.22 6.96 6.88
C GLY A 75 14.50 6.32 7.43
N LYS A 76 14.37 5.47 8.47
CA LYS A 76 15.52 4.77 9.08
C LYS A 76 16.02 3.61 8.22
N ASN A 77 15.11 2.94 7.53
CA ASN A 77 15.41 1.74 6.75
C ASN A 77 15.59 2.04 5.25
N HIS A 78 15.61 3.33 4.87
CA HIS A 78 15.87 3.81 3.52
C HIS A 78 14.98 3.17 2.43
N TYR A 79 13.66 3.13 2.66
CA TYR A 79 12.68 2.73 1.64
C TYR A 79 11.54 3.75 1.56
N HIS A 80 10.71 3.66 0.52
CA HIS A 80 9.60 4.58 0.28
C HIS A 80 8.26 3.93 0.58
N VAL A 81 7.31 4.69 1.12
CA VAL A 81 5.93 4.24 1.32
C VAL A 81 4.99 5.03 0.42
N LEU A 82 4.20 4.33 -0.40
CA LEU A 82 3.29 4.95 -1.37
C LEU A 82 1.87 4.43 -1.19
N HIS A 83 0.91 5.35 -1.12
CA HIS A 83 -0.51 5.00 -1.09
C HIS A 83 -1.06 4.86 -2.52
N ILE A 84 -1.73 3.74 -2.80
CA ILE A 84 -2.41 3.48 -4.07
C ILE A 84 -3.81 4.09 -3.99
N ASN A 85 -4.03 5.17 -4.74
CA ASN A 85 -5.33 5.81 -4.84
C ASN A 85 -6.11 5.26 -6.05
N THR A 86 -7.34 4.80 -5.83
CA THR A 86 -8.25 4.37 -6.90
C THR A 86 -9.47 5.26 -6.99
N THR A 87 -9.99 5.44 -8.20
CA THR A 87 -11.19 6.24 -8.43
C THR A 87 -12.38 5.68 -7.64
N LYS A 88 -13.01 6.53 -6.82
CA LYS A 88 -14.15 6.16 -5.96
C LYS A 88 -13.84 5.02 -4.97
N ASN A 89 -12.57 4.79 -4.62
CA ASN A 89 -12.13 3.64 -3.81
C ASN A 89 -12.56 2.29 -4.40
N ASN A 90 -12.70 2.19 -5.73
CA ASN A 90 -13.01 0.94 -6.39
C ASN A 90 -11.80 -0.01 -6.27
N PRO A 91 -11.95 -1.22 -5.70
CA PRO A 91 -10.86 -2.17 -5.57
C PRO A 91 -10.46 -2.81 -6.92
N VAL A 92 -11.27 -2.66 -7.97
CA VAL A 92 -10.99 -3.17 -9.32
C VAL A 92 -10.53 -2.03 -10.22
N MET A 93 -9.25 -2.06 -10.63
CA MET A 93 -8.70 -1.13 -11.61
C MET A 93 -9.14 -1.48 -13.04
N SER A 94 -9.32 -0.44 -13.87
CA SER A 94 -9.48 -0.61 -15.32
C SER A 94 -8.20 -1.23 -15.92
N ILE A 95 -8.31 -1.88 -17.08
CA ILE A 95 -7.12 -2.46 -17.74
C ILE A 95 -6.04 -1.41 -18.04
N GLN A 96 -6.44 -0.18 -18.37
CA GLN A 96 -5.52 0.93 -18.63
C GLN A 96 -4.77 1.34 -17.36
N ASP A 97 -5.48 1.40 -16.23
CA ASP A 97 -4.88 1.71 -14.92
C ASP A 97 -3.99 0.56 -14.43
N GLN A 98 -4.35 -0.70 -14.69
CA GLN A 98 -3.51 -1.85 -14.38
C GLN A 98 -2.17 -1.78 -15.12
N VAL A 99 -2.19 -1.51 -16.44
CA VAL A 99 -0.96 -1.34 -17.24
C VAL A 99 -0.11 -0.19 -16.69
N ARG A 100 -0.73 0.96 -16.38
CA ARG A 100 -0.03 2.13 -15.82
C ARG A 100 0.58 1.82 -14.45
N PHE A 101 -0.17 1.16 -13.58
CA PHE A 101 0.28 0.80 -12.24
C PHE A 101 1.46 -0.18 -12.29
N VAL A 102 1.37 -1.22 -13.11
CA VAL A 102 2.45 -2.19 -13.31
C VAL A 102 3.72 -1.51 -13.83
N LYS A 103 3.58 -0.61 -14.81
CA LYS A 103 4.70 0.18 -15.32
C LYS A 103 5.35 1.02 -14.23
N ASN A 104 4.56 1.76 -13.46
CA ASN A 104 5.08 2.59 -12.36
C ASN A 104 5.80 1.75 -11.30
N VAL A 105 5.22 0.64 -10.86
CA VAL A 105 5.81 -0.25 -9.85
C VAL A 105 7.14 -0.86 -10.33
N THR A 106 7.25 -1.18 -11.61
CA THR A 106 8.42 -1.88 -12.16
C THR A 106 9.53 -0.94 -12.61
N GLU A 107 9.19 0.21 -13.18
CA GLU A 107 10.16 1.10 -13.85
C GLU A 107 10.57 2.32 -13.02
N TRP A 108 9.80 2.71 -11.98
CA TRP A 108 10.13 3.87 -11.17
C TRP A 108 11.24 3.55 -10.16
N ARG A 109 12.49 3.63 -10.61
CA ARG A 109 13.69 3.22 -9.86
C ARG A 109 13.97 4.09 -8.65
N GLU A 110 13.70 5.39 -8.74
CA GLU A 110 13.97 6.37 -7.69
C GLU A 110 13.15 6.11 -6.42
N MET A 111 12.02 5.40 -6.53
CA MET A 111 11.17 5.06 -5.39
C MET A 111 11.51 3.71 -4.77
N LYS A 112 12.48 2.98 -5.31
CA LYS A 112 12.84 1.66 -4.78
C LYS A 112 13.99 1.76 -3.77
N PRO A 113 14.00 0.94 -2.71
CA PRO A 113 12.97 -0.04 -2.33
C PRO A 113 11.63 0.62 -1.94
N ALA A 114 10.51 -0.04 -2.25
CA ALA A 114 9.18 0.55 -2.12
C ALA A 114 8.17 -0.35 -1.39
N PHE A 115 7.31 0.27 -0.58
CA PHE A 115 6.14 -0.34 0.05
C PHE A 115 4.88 0.37 -0.45
N TYR A 116 4.16 -0.25 -1.37
CA TYR A 116 2.87 0.24 -1.86
C TYR A 116 1.74 -0.32 -0.98
N HIS A 117 0.78 0.51 -0.61
CA HIS A 117 -0.42 0.05 0.10
C HIS A 117 -1.69 0.73 -0.39
N GLY A 118 -2.80 0.01 -0.40
CA GLY A 118 -4.10 0.60 -0.78
C GLY A 118 -5.20 -0.43 -0.91
N HIS A 119 -6.44 0.06 -1.01
CA HIS A 119 -7.63 -0.77 -1.15
C HIS A 119 -7.81 -1.21 -2.61
N VAL A 120 -7.00 -2.17 -3.02
CA VAL A 120 -6.98 -2.71 -4.39
C VAL A 120 -7.02 -4.23 -4.30
N SER A 121 -7.70 -4.86 -5.26
CA SER A 121 -7.69 -6.31 -5.40
C SER A 121 -6.32 -6.80 -5.85
N PHE A 122 -6.04 -8.09 -5.65
CA PHE A 122 -4.85 -8.71 -6.18
C PHE A 122 -4.72 -8.45 -7.69
N LEU A 123 -3.54 -7.99 -8.11
CA LEU A 123 -3.22 -7.76 -9.52
C LEU A 123 -2.10 -8.72 -9.91
N ASP A 124 -2.34 -9.50 -10.95
CA ASP A 124 -1.37 -10.47 -11.44
C ASP A 124 -0.37 -9.80 -12.39
N PHE A 125 0.80 -9.44 -11.86
CA PHE A 125 1.90 -8.84 -12.62
C PHE A 125 2.44 -9.76 -13.72
N THR A 126 2.24 -11.07 -13.66
CA THR A 126 2.74 -12.00 -14.70
C THR A 126 2.14 -11.73 -16.07
N LYS A 127 0.87 -11.32 -16.10
CA LYS A 127 0.12 -11.04 -17.32
C LYS A 127 0.69 -9.89 -18.15
N PHE A 128 1.53 -9.07 -17.52
CA PHE A 128 2.14 -7.88 -18.13
C PHE A 128 3.61 -8.12 -18.51
N GLY A 129 4.12 -9.36 -18.42
CA GLY A 129 5.46 -9.71 -18.89
C GLY A 129 6.60 -9.09 -18.07
N VAL A 130 6.38 -8.79 -16.79
CA VAL A 130 7.40 -8.14 -15.95
C VAL A 130 8.56 -9.09 -15.63
N LYS A 131 9.78 -8.57 -15.59
CA LYS A 131 10.99 -9.35 -15.27
C LYS A 131 11.05 -9.75 -13.79
N ARG A 132 10.64 -8.86 -12.89
CA ARG A 132 10.66 -9.04 -11.44
C ARG A 132 9.27 -8.72 -10.88
N LYS A 133 8.72 -9.65 -10.10
CA LYS A 133 7.41 -9.48 -9.47
C LYS A 133 7.57 -8.77 -8.12
N PRO A 134 6.61 -7.92 -7.73
CA PRO A 134 6.55 -7.41 -6.37
C PRO A 134 6.20 -8.55 -5.39
N ILE A 135 6.57 -8.35 -4.14
CA ILE A 135 6.21 -9.23 -3.03
C ILE A 135 4.83 -8.79 -2.53
N TYR A 136 3.85 -9.68 -2.57
CA TYR A 136 2.53 -9.43 -2.00
C TYR A 136 2.48 -9.85 -0.54
N ILE A 137 1.93 -8.98 0.30
CA ILE A 137 1.56 -9.30 1.68
C ILE A 137 0.14 -8.85 1.94
N ASN A 138 -0.53 -9.48 2.90
CA ASN A 138 -1.83 -9.03 3.37
C ASN A 138 -2.03 -9.39 4.84
N VAL A 139 -2.99 -8.72 5.48
CA VAL A 139 -3.45 -9.03 6.83
C VAL A 139 -4.96 -9.12 6.73
N ILE A 140 -5.45 -10.33 6.94
CA ILE A 140 -6.87 -10.62 7.08
C ILE A 140 -7.19 -10.80 8.56
N ARG A 141 -8.45 -10.60 8.92
CA ARG A 141 -8.95 -10.86 10.26
C ARG A 141 -10.01 -11.95 10.13
N ASP A 142 -10.08 -12.82 11.14
CA ASP A 142 -11.28 -13.61 11.32
C ASP A 142 -12.48 -12.64 11.33
N PRO A 143 -13.51 -12.85 10.50
CA PRO A 143 -14.71 -12.03 10.60
C PRO A 143 -15.28 -11.96 12.02
N ILE A 144 -14.89 -12.85 12.96
CA ILE A 144 -15.50 -12.91 14.29
C ILE A 144 -14.46 -13.16 15.38
N GLU A 145 -14.33 -12.23 16.32
CA GLU A 145 -13.33 -12.33 17.40
C GLU A 145 -13.86 -12.91 18.72
N ARG A 146 -15.16 -13.25 18.84
CA ARG A 146 -15.75 -13.73 20.10
C ARG A 146 -16.83 -14.82 20.00
N LEU A 147 -17.20 -15.21 18.79
CA LEU A 147 -18.22 -16.22 18.49
C LEU A 147 -17.72 -17.05 17.31
N THR A 148 -18.19 -18.28 17.17
CA THR A 148 -18.05 -19.01 15.92
C THR A 148 -18.86 -18.33 14.80
N PHE A 149 -18.55 -18.65 13.55
CA PHE A 149 -19.32 -18.20 12.39
C PHE A 149 -20.82 -18.40 12.54
N ASP A 150 -21.19 -19.62 12.90
CA ASP A 150 -22.59 -20.02 13.03
C ASP A 150 -23.28 -19.29 14.19
N GLU A 151 -22.59 -19.05 15.30
CA GLU A 151 -23.14 -18.28 16.43
C GLU A 151 -23.36 -16.81 16.07
N CYS A 152 -22.44 -16.19 15.33
CA CYS A 152 -22.63 -14.82 14.86
C CYS A 152 -23.83 -14.73 13.90
N VAL A 153 -23.92 -15.65 12.94
CA VAL A 153 -25.04 -15.69 11.97
C VAL A 153 -26.36 -15.88 12.71
N SER A 154 -26.38 -16.81 13.66
CA SER A 154 -27.56 -17.09 14.49
C SER A 154 -27.95 -15.90 15.37
N ALA A 155 -26.97 -15.10 15.84
CA ALA A 155 -27.19 -13.89 16.62
C ALA A 155 -27.52 -12.66 15.77
N GLY A 156 -27.57 -12.77 14.43
CA GLY A 156 -27.76 -11.63 13.54
C GLY A 156 -26.63 -10.60 13.62
N GLY A 157 -25.41 -11.06 13.93
CA GLY A 157 -24.25 -10.19 14.11
C GLY A 157 -23.87 -9.49 12.80
N SER A 158 -23.60 -8.18 12.89
CA SER A 158 -23.30 -7.41 11.67
C SER A 158 -21.97 -7.78 11.01
N ASP A 159 -21.06 -8.46 11.72
CA ASP A 159 -19.71 -8.77 11.24
C ASP A 159 -19.65 -10.04 10.37
N CYS A 160 -20.60 -10.95 10.56
CA CYS A 160 -20.79 -12.16 9.74
C CYS A 160 -21.91 -11.99 8.70
N ALA A 161 -22.36 -10.77 8.48
CA ALA A 161 -23.33 -10.51 7.43
C ALA A 161 -22.71 -10.88 6.06
N PRO A 162 -23.41 -11.63 5.20
CA PRO A 162 -22.88 -12.12 3.92
C PRO A 162 -22.22 -11.01 3.08
N GLU A 163 -22.77 -9.80 3.12
CA GLU A 163 -22.23 -8.62 2.44
C GLU A 163 -20.85 -8.16 2.96
N LYS A 164 -20.51 -8.43 4.22
CA LYS A 164 -19.20 -8.08 4.80
C LYS A 164 -18.16 -9.20 4.63
N LEU A 165 -18.60 -10.45 4.61
CA LEU A 165 -17.74 -11.60 4.31
C LEU A 165 -17.26 -11.58 2.86
N TRP A 166 -18.14 -11.14 1.96
CA TRP A 166 -17.82 -11.07 0.54
C TRP A 166 -16.75 -10.06 0.16
N LEU A 167 -16.20 -9.28 1.10
CA LEU A 167 -15.14 -8.34 0.76
C LEU A 167 -13.74 -8.97 0.75
N GLN A 168 -13.50 -10.03 1.54
CA GLN A 168 -12.15 -10.57 1.70
C GLN A 168 -11.75 -11.44 0.49
N ILE A 169 -12.61 -12.35 0.04
CA ILE A 169 -12.32 -13.27 -1.07
C ILE A 169 -11.99 -12.51 -2.36
N PRO A 170 -12.77 -11.49 -2.80
CA PRO A 170 -12.48 -10.76 -4.04
C PRO A 170 -11.14 -10.02 -4.01
N PHE A 171 -10.70 -9.55 -2.84
CA PHE A 171 -9.40 -8.89 -2.69
C PHE A 171 -8.21 -9.82 -2.99
N PHE A 172 -8.37 -11.14 -2.82
CA PHE A 172 -7.36 -12.13 -3.21
C PHE A 172 -7.61 -12.74 -4.58
N CYS A 173 -8.88 -12.95 -4.95
CA CYS A 173 -9.28 -13.45 -6.26
C CYS A 173 -8.82 -12.49 -7.38
N GLY A 174 -8.93 -11.18 -7.15
CA GLY A 174 -8.32 -10.16 -7.97
C GLY A 174 -9.31 -9.45 -8.90
N HIS A 175 -8.87 -9.19 -10.12
CA HIS A 175 -9.55 -8.33 -11.10
C HIS A 175 -10.41 -9.10 -12.13
N TYR A 176 -10.75 -10.36 -11.85
CA TYR A 176 -11.57 -11.17 -12.76
C TYR A 176 -13.05 -10.96 -12.52
N SER A 177 -13.87 -11.18 -13.56
CA SER A 177 -15.33 -11.04 -13.48
C SER A 177 -15.96 -12.00 -12.48
N GLU A 178 -15.40 -13.19 -12.31
CA GLU A 178 -15.92 -14.24 -11.45
C GLU A 178 -15.67 -13.95 -9.96
N CYS A 179 -14.86 -12.94 -9.64
CA CYS A 179 -14.52 -12.56 -8.29
C CYS A 179 -15.56 -11.62 -7.63
N TRP A 180 -16.47 -11.02 -8.39
CA TRP A 180 -17.33 -9.89 -7.93
C TRP A 180 -18.81 -10.11 -8.24
#